data_AF-A0A7S1DY54-F1
#
_entry.id   AF-A0A7S1DY54-F1
#
_cell.length_a   1.000
_cell.length_b   1.000
_cell.length_c   1.000
_cell.angle_alpha   90.00
_cell.angle_beta   90.00
_cell.angle_gamma   90.00
#
_symmetry.space_group_name_H-M   'P 1'
#
loop_
_entity.id
_entity.type
_entity.pdbx_description
1 polymer ?
#
loop_
_entity_poly.entity_id
_entity_poly.type
_entity_poly.pdbx_seq_one_letter_code
_entity_poly.pdbx_strand_id
1 'polypeptide(L)'
;NKMREAEDRLKKSEAMICSMTKKERANPDLILTDSTARSRLTRITKGSGMVLEDGMQFMSEFQRMRTMMSRMQKQAGGGAMGDPALAEGGSMEDMPQIGNRQARRNAKKKKKSGRGGGGGFG
;
A
#
# COMPACT_ATOMS: atom_id res chain seq x y z
N ASN A 1 5.88 -9.01 -33.74
CA ASN A 1 5.90 -10.48 -33.49
C ASN A 1 6.02 -10.62 -31.97
N LYS A 2 4.95 -11.00 -31.27
CA LYS A 2 4.77 -10.71 -29.83
C LYS A 2 5.89 -11.25 -28.92
N MET A 3 6.51 -12.37 -29.29
CA MET A 3 7.61 -12.97 -28.53
C MET A 3 8.88 -12.11 -28.53
N ARG A 4 9.26 -11.55 -29.69
CA ARG A 4 10.45 -10.70 -29.82
C ARG A 4 10.30 -9.41 -29.00
N GLU A 5 9.11 -8.83 -29.01
CA GLU A 5 8.81 -7.63 -28.22
C GLU A 5 8.90 -7.91 -26.70
N ALA A 6 8.51 -9.11 -26.27
CA ALA A 6 8.67 -9.53 -24.88
C ALA A 6 10.14 -9.71 -24.50
N GLU A 7 10.95 -10.34 -25.36
CA GLU A 7 12.39 -10.49 -25.16
C GLU A 7 13.10 -9.13 -25.05
N ASP A 8 12.76 -8.19 -25.92
CA ASP A 8 13.37 -6.86 -25.90
C ASP A 8 13.01 -6.08 -24.62
N ARG A 9 11.78 -6.22 -24.12
CA ARG A 9 11.36 -5.65 -22.83
C ARG A 9 12.11 -6.27 -21.65
N LEU A 10 12.32 -7.59 -21.68
CA LEU A 10 13.09 -8.30 -20.65
C LEU A 10 14.55 -7.85 -20.65
N LYS A 11 15.19 -7.78 -21.82
CA LYS A 11 16.57 -7.27 -21.96
C LYS A 11 16.70 -5.85 -21.45
N LYS A 12 15.74 -4.97 -21.76
CA LYS A 12 15.72 -3.60 -21.25
C LYS A 12 15.63 -3.57 -19.72
N SER A 13 14.73 -4.38 -19.15
CA SER A 13 14.55 -4.47 -17.70
C SER A 13 15.82 -4.98 -17.01
N GLU A 14 16.45 -6.01 -17.56
CA GLU A 14 17.70 -6.58 -17.05
C GLU A 14 18.84 -5.56 -17.04
N ALA A 15 19.05 -4.84 -18.15
CA ALA A 15 20.09 -3.82 -18.23
C ALA A 15 19.88 -2.66 -17.24
N MET A 16 18.63 -2.25 -16.99
CA MET A 16 18.32 -1.27 -15.94
C MET A 16 18.64 -1.79 -14.54
N ILE A 17 18.24 -3.03 -14.22
CA ILE A 17 18.49 -3.64 -12.90
C ILE A 17 20.01 -3.81 -12.65
N CYS A 18 20.76 -4.18 -13.69
CA CYS A 18 22.22 -4.26 -13.63
C CYS A 18 22.89 -2.90 -13.35
N SER A 19 22.27 -1.80 -13.79
CA SER A 19 22.74 -0.42 -13.56
C SER A 19 22.37 0.16 -12.19
N MET A 20 21.60 -0.59 -11.38
CA MET A 20 21.25 -0.19 -10.02
C MET A 20 22.37 -0.54 -9.01
N THR A 21 22.42 0.22 -7.92
CA THR A 21 23.26 -0.14 -6.77
C THR A 21 22.60 -1.23 -5.93
N LYS A 22 23.39 -1.95 -5.12
CA LYS A 22 22.88 -2.96 -4.18
C LYS A 22 21.83 -2.38 -3.22
N LYS A 23 22.01 -1.13 -2.78
CA LYS A 23 21.07 -0.43 -1.87
C LYS A 23 19.72 -0.18 -2.55
N GLU A 24 19.72 0.26 -3.80
CA GLU A 24 18.49 0.51 -4.56
C GLU A 24 17.77 -0.79 -4.92
N ARG A 25 18.50 -1.88 -5.17
CA ARG A 25 17.89 -3.21 -5.39
C ARG A 25 17.25 -3.77 -4.12
N ALA A 26 17.90 -3.58 -2.97
CA ALA A 26 17.35 -4.00 -1.68
C ALA A 26 16.13 -3.16 -1.29
N ASN A 27 16.16 -1.86 -1.55
CA ASN A 27 15.14 -0.90 -1.16
C ASN A 27 14.60 -0.13 -2.39
N PRO A 28 13.56 -0.65 -3.06
CA PRO A 28 13.01 -0.01 -4.26
C PRO A 28 12.37 1.36 -4.01
N ASP A 29 12.02 1.69 -2.77
CA ASP A 29 11.45 3.01 -2.43
C ASP A 29 12.43 4.16 -2.72
N LEU A 30 13.74 3.89 -2.72
CA LEU A 30 14.78 4.86 -3.09
C LEU A 30 14.66 5.34 -4.53
N ILE A 31 14.14 4.50 -5.43
CA ILE A 31 13.95 4.87 -6.84
C ILE A 31 12.50 5.29 -7.13
N LEU A 32 11.54 4.91 -6.30
CA LEU A 32 10.11 5.18 -6.52
C LEU A 32 9.60 6.48 -5.87
N THR A 33 9.87 6.67 -4.58
CA THR A 33 9.19 7.67 -3.75
C THR A 33 10.12 8.67 -3.08
N ASP A 34 11.40 8.33 -2.93
CA ASP A 34 12.43 9.20 -2.36
C ASP A 34 12.56 10.49 -3.19
N SER A 35 12.86 11.62 -2.54
CA SER A 35 13.16 12.89 -3.22
C SER A 35 14.32 12.77 -4.21
N THR A 36 15.23 11.82 -3.99
CA THR A 36 16.36 11.51 -4.86
C THR A 36 16.03 10.58 -6.02
N ALA A 37 14.80 10.07 -6.11
CA ALA A 37 14.34 9.10 -7.12
C ALA A 37 14.67 9.53 -8.55
N ARG A 38 14.39 10.79 -8.92
CA ARG A 38 14.64 11.30 -10.28
C ARG A 38 16.12 11.32 -10.65
N SER A 39 16.99 11.67 -9.71
CA SER A 39 18.44 11.68 -9.91
C SER A 39 18.97 10.25 -10.09
N ARG A 40 18.51 9.31 -9.25
CA ARG A 40 18.85 7.89 -9.36
C ARG A 40 18.38 7.29 -10.68
N LEU A 41 17.13 7.57 -11.08
CA LEU A 41 16.57 7.11 -12.34
C LEU A 41 17.40 7.61 -13.52
N THR A 42 17.76 8.90 -13.53
CA THR A 42 18.62 9.48 -14.58
C THR A 42 19.99 8.78 -14.65
N ARG A 43 20.58 8.42 -13.51
CA ARG A 43 21.84 7.67 -13.46
C ARG A 43 21.66 6.25 -14.01
N ILE A 44 20.59 5.55 -13.62
CA ILE A 44 20.29 4.18 -14.04
C ILE A 44 20.09 4.14 -15.56
N THR A 45 19.26 5.03 -16.12
CA THR A 45 18.97 5.04 -17.56
C THR A 45 20.21 5.39 -18.38
N LYS A 46 21.04 6.33 -17.90
CA LYS A 46 22.34 6.63 -18.54
C LYS A 46 23.29 5.43 -18.48
N GLY A 47 23.35 4.72 -17.35
CA GLY A 47 24.18 3.53 -17.18
C GLY A 47 23.74 2.35 -18.04
N SER A 48 22.43 2.25 -18.33
CA SER A 48 21.86 1.19 -19.16
C SER A 48 21.71 1.55 -20.64
N GLY A 49 22.16 2.75 -21.06
CA GLY A 49 22.05 3.22 -22.44
C GLY A 49 20.61 3.51 -22.91
N MET A 50 19.71 3.89 -21.98
CA MET A 50 18.30 4.13 -22.25
C MET A 50 17.91 5.58 -21.99
N VAL A 51 16.76 5.98 -22.55
CA VAL A 51 16.18 7.30 -22.31
C VAL A 51 15.44 7.33 -20.97
N LEU A 52 15.25 8.54 -20.43
CA LEU A 52 14.55 8.73 -19.15
C LEU A 52 13.11 8.19 -19.20
N GLU A 53 12.44 8.32 -20.35
CA GLU A 53 11.08 7.84 -20.56
C GLU A 53 10.95 6.32 -20.39
N ASP A 54 11.87 5.55 -20.99
CA ASP A 54 11.95 4.10 -20.80
C ASP A 54 12.07 3.75 -19.30
N GLY A 55 12.89 4.50 -18.57
CA GLY A 55 13.04 4.36 -17.12
C GLY A 55 11.75 4.64 -16.34
N MET A 56 10.99 5.67 -16.73
CA MET A 56 9.70 5.99 -16.10
C MET A 56 8.64 4.91 -16.36
N GLN A 57 8.63 4.33 -17.56
CA GLN A 57 7.76 3.20 -17.89
C GLN A 57 8.12 1.96 -17.07
N PHE A 58 9.41 1.63 -16.99
CA PHE A 58 9.91 0.53 -16.16
C PHE A 58 9.48 0.69 -14.69
N MET A 59 9.58 1.90 -14.17
CA MET A 59 9.22 2.20 -12.79
C MET A 59 7.74 2.01 -12.49
N SER A 60 6.90 2.39 -13.45
CA SER A 60 5.44 2.20 -13.39
C SER A 60 5.07 0.72 -13.44
N GLU A 61 5.71 -0.06 -14.32
CA GLU A 61 5.52 -1.51 -14.40
C GLU A 61 5.95 -2.21 -13.10
N PHE A 62 7.09 -1.80 -12.54
CA PHE A 62 7.57 -2.32 -11.26
C PHE A 62 6.59 -2.04 -10.12
N GLN A 63 6.04 -0.83 -10.04
CA GLN A 63 5.03 -0.48 -9.03
C GLN A 63 3.75 -1.31 -9.18
N ARG A 64 3.33 -1.60 -10.42
CA ARG A 64 2.20 -2.48 -10.70
C ARG A 64 2.48 -3.91 -10.23
N MET A 65 3.64 -4.47 -10.59
CA MET A 65 4.06 -5.81 -10.16
C MET A 65 4.14 -5.91 -8.63
N ARG A 66 4.69 -4.90 -7.93
CA ARG A 66 4.72 -4.85 -6.46
C ARG A 66 3.32 -4.86 -5.86
N THR A 67 2.40 -4.10 -6.44
CA THR A 67 1.00 -4.06 -5.98
C THR A 67 0.31 -5.40 -6.18
N MET A 68 0.55 -6.06 -7.31
CA MET A 68 0.04 -7.40 -7.59
C MET A 68 0.62 -8.44 -6.62
N MET A 69 1.94 -8.45 -6.40
CA MET A 69 2.59 -9.33 -5.43
C MET A 69 2.07 -9.11 -4.01
N SER A 70 1.85 -7.86 -3.59
CA SER A 70 1.26 -7.56 -2.29
C SER A 70 -0.17 -8.08 -2.14
N ARG A 71 -1.00 -7.93 -3.19
CA ARG A 71 -2.36 -8.49 -3.21
C ARG A 71 -2.33 -10.01 -3.19
N MET A 72 -1.45 -10.63 -3.99
CA MET A 72 -1.29 -12.08 -4.03
C MET A 72 -0.79 -12.64 -2.70
N GLN A 73 0.16 -11.97 -2.03
CA GLN A 73 0.63 -12.36 -0.69
C GLN A 73 -0.50 -12.29 0.35
N LYS A 74 -1.35 -11.25 0.29
CA LYS A 74 -2.52 -11.14 1.17
C LYS A 74 -3.56 -12.24 0.92
N GLN A 75 -3.72 -12.64 -0.35
CA GLN A 75 -4.69 -13.68 -0.74
C GLN A 75 -4.16 -15.10 -0.51
N ALA A 76 -2.88 -15.37 -0.77
CA ALA A 76 -2.23 -16.67 -0.57
C ALA A 76 -1.87 -16.92 0.91
N GLY A 77 -1.67 -15.87 1.69
CA GLY A 77 -1.33 -15.92 3.12
C GLY A 77 -2.52 -16.04 4.08
N GLY A 78 -3.69 -16.50 3.64
CA GLY A 78 -4.79 -16.90 4.54
C GLY A 78 -5.26 -15.82 5.55
N GLY A 79 -5.18 -14.54 5.20
CA GLY A 79 -5.46 -13.41 6.10
C GLY A 79 -6.94 -13.18 6.47
N ALA A 80 -7.78 -14.21 6.38
CA ALA A 80 -9.15 -14.19 6.90
C ALA A 80 -9.39 -15.23 8.02
N MET A 81 -8.37 -15.99 8.45
CA MET A 81 -8.50 -17.05 9.47
C MET A 81 -7.43 -16.95 10.56
N GLY A 82 -7.02 -15.74 10.92
CA GLY A 82 -5.94 -15.49 11.89
C GLY A 82 -6.35 -14.74 13.16
N ASP A 83 -7.63 -14.42 13.33
CA ASP A 83 -8.10 -13.76 14.56
C ASP A 83 -9.07 -14.65 15.34
N PRO A 84 -8.56 -15.55 16.20
CA PRO A 84 -9.39 -16.29 17.14
C PRO A 84 -10.07 -15.38 18.17
N ALA A 85 -9.74 -14.08 18.26
CA ALA A 85 -10.49 -13.14 19.10
C ALA A 85 -11.89 -12.79 18.54
N LEU A 86 -12.23 -13.27 17.33
CA LEU A 86 -13.59 -13.21 16.80
C LEU A 86 -14.38 -14.52 16.96
N ALA A 87 -13.75 -15.60 17.42
CA ALA A 87 -14.40 -16.90 17.61
C ALA A 87 -14.85 -17.16 19.05
N GLU A 88 -14.42 -16.35 20.02
CA GLU A 88 -14.73 -16.54 21.43
C GLU A 88 -15.12 -15.21 22.10
N GLY A 89 -16.41 -14.94 22.18
CA GLY A 89 -16.97 -13.99 23.15
C GLY A 89 -17.01 -12.52 22.74
N GLY A 90 -17.95 -12.15 21.85
CA GLY A 90 -18.32 -10.75 21.65
C GLY A 90 -19.50 -10.60 20.71
N SER A 91 -20.68 -10.37 21.29
CA SER A 91 -21.93 -10.07 20.58
C SER A 91 -21.72 -9.05 19.45
N MET A 92 -22.08 -9.45 18.23
CA MET A 92 -22.14 -8.65 17.00
C MET A 92 -23.29 -7.63 17.03
N GLU A 93 -23.58 -7.02 18.17
CA GLU A 93 -24.70 -6.09 18.38
C GLU A 93 -24.24 -4.67 18.69
N ASP A 94 -22.94 -4.46 18.95
CA ASP A 94 -22.42 -3.17 19.46
C ASP A 94 -21.26 -2.58 18.64
N MET A 95 -21.22 -2.86 17.34
CA MET A 95 -20.29 -2.18 16.42
C MET A 95 -20.97 -0.98 15.74
N PRO A 96 -20.73 0.27 16.20
CA PRO A 96 -21.21 1.44 15.49
C PRO A 96 -20.44 1.61 14.18
N GLN A 97 -21.15 1.33 13.09
CA GLN A 97 -20.72 1.55 11.70
C GLN A 97 -19.88 2.82 11.54
N ILE A 98 -18.79 2.68 10.79
CA ILE A 98 -17.96 3.77 10.29
C ILE A 98 -18.79 4.56 9.28
N GLY A 99 -19.50 5.57 9.78
CA GLY A 99 -20.31 6.50 8.99
C GLY A 99 -20.50 7.81 9.74
N ASN A 100 -20.17 8.92 9.07
CA ASN A 100 -20.38 10.31 9.47
C ASN A 100 -20.03 10.69 10.92
N ARG A 101 -18.81 11.22 11.09
CA ARG A 101 -18.28 11.88 12.31
C ARG A 101 -19.26 12.90 12.94
N GLN A 102 -20.12 13.53 12.13
CA GLN A 102 -21.15 14.48 12.56
C GLN A 102 -22.30 13.82 13.34
N ALA A 103 -22.74 12.61 12.94
CA ALA A 103 -23.78 11.87 13.64
C ALA A 103 -23.34 11.45 15.06
N ARG A 104 -22.05 11.11 15.23
CA ARG A 104 -21.46 10.79 16.54
C ARG A 104 -21.45 11.99 17.51
N ARG A 105 -21.21 13.22 17.02
CA ARG A 105 -21.26 14.43 17.87
C ARG A 105 -22.67 14.73 18.36
N ASN A 106 -23.68 14.59 17.50
CA ASN A 106 -25.08 14.83 17.87
C ASN A 106 -25.60 13.78 18.85
N ALA A 107 -25.21 12.50 18.69
CA ALA A 107 -25.56 11.43 19.63
C ALA A 107 -24.95 11.64 21.03
N LYS A 108 -23.69 12.10 21.12
CA LYS A 108 -23.06 12.45 22.41
C LYS A 108 -23.76 13.62 23.12
N LYS A 109 -24.27 14.61 22.38
CA LYS A 109 -25.01 15.75 22.96
C LYS A 109 -26.37 15.32 23.53
N LYS A 110 -27.07 14.38 22.86
CA LYS A 110 -28.34 13.80 23.33
C LYS A 110 -28.16 12.86 24.54
N LYS A 111 -27.05 12.12 24.62
CA LYS A 111 -26.73 11.25 25.77
C LYS A 111 -26.31 12.04 27.01
N LYS A 112 -25.73 13.24 26.85
CA LYS A 112 -25.33 14.12 27.97
C LYS A 112 -26.51 14.87 28.60
N SER A 113 -27.61 15.08 27.86
CA SER A 113 -28.86 15.67 28.41
C SER A 113 -29.78 14.65 29.09
N GLY A 114 -29.50 13.34 28.99
CA GLY A 114 -30.31 12.26 29.57
C GLY A 114 -29.71 11.57 30.79
N ARG A 115 -28.53 12.00 31.27
CA ARG A 115 -27.90 11.46 32.48
C ARG A 115 -27.77 12.54 33.56
N GLY A 116 -28.89 13.16 33.88
CA GLY A 116 -29.08 13.95 35.10
C GLY A 116 -30.14 13.25 35.94
N GLY A 117 -29.73 12.59 37.01
CA GLY A 117 -30.63 11.80 37.85
C GLY A 117 -29.85 10.85 38.76
N GLY A 118 -28.98 11.40 39.59
CA GLY A 118 -28.19 10.68 40.57
C GLY A 118 -27.86 11.62 41.72
N GLY A 119 -28.88 11.93 42.51
CA GLY A 119 -28.81 12.77 43.70
C GLY A 119 -30.14 12.69 44.43
N GLY A 120 -30.20 11.86 45.47
CA GLY A 120 -31.39 11.67 46.29
C GLY A 120 -31.03 10.87 47.54
N PHE A 121 -31.19 11.53 48.68
CA PHE A 121 -30.87 11.12 50.05
C PHE A 121 -31.73 9.95 50.54
N GLY A 122 -31.21 9.16 51.49
CA GLY A 122 -31.94 8.13 52.23
C GLY A 122 -31.02 7.07 52.79
#